data_AF-A0A1V4YW85-F1
#
_entry.id   AF-A0A1V4YW85-F1
#
_cell.length_a   1.000
_cell.length_b   1.000
_cell.length_c   1.000
_cell.angle_alpha   90.00
_cell.angle_beta   90.00
_cell.angle_gamma   90.00
#
_symmetry.space_group_name_H-M   'P 1'
#
loop_
_entity.id
_entity.type
_entity.pdbx_description
1 polymer ?
#
loop_
_entity_poly.entity_id
_entity_poly.type
_entity_poly.pdbx_seq_one_letter_code
_entity_poly.pdbx_strand_id
1 'polypeptide(L)'
;MQNDIVELRARLAEKMAGEITLSENPGETIKKWRKSFEISQIDLANSIGVSPSVVSDYESGRRKSPGTTIISRIVEALLDLDEKAGSHKIRAYETMLIERYNSSVILDIHEYRSPVPLSAFEKMIGADRISGNFDRSINGYTIVDSLNAIFQMSSGEFYRLYGWSTERALIFCNVSTGRSPMVALRVTTLKPAAVVLHGLEPERIDPVAKKIAAIESFPLMTSTMDISQMINALKGLTE
;
A
#
# COMPACT_ATOMS: atom_id res chain seq x y z
N MET A 1 0.22 -20.50 -3.09
CA MET A 1 -1.12 -20.89 -2.59
C MET A 1 -1.14 -21.08 -1.07
N GLN A 2 -0.36 -22.00 -0.47
CA GLN A 2 -0.33 -22.13 1.00
C GLN A 2 0.31 -20.91 1.70
N ASN A 3 1.36 -20.33 1.11
CA ASN A 3 2.06 -19.16 1.67
C ASN A 3 1.21 -17.87 1.64
N ASP A 4 0.37 -17.69 0.61
CA ASP A 4 -0.45 -16.49 0.45
C ASP A 4 -1.52 -16.39 1.54
N ILE A 5 -2.11 -17.54 1.94
CA ILE A 5 -3.12 -17.61 3.01
C ILE A 5 -2.50 -17.27 4.38
N VAL A 6 -1.28 -17.76 4.65
CA VAL A 6 -0.57 -17.48 5.90
C VAL A 6 -0.28 -15.98 6.04
N GLU A 7 0.17 -15.35 4.97
CA GLU A 7 0.41 -13.91 4.94
C GLU A 7 -0.89 -13.10 5.10
N LEU A 8 -1.97 -13.54 4.44
CA LEU A 8 -3.27 -12.88 4.52
C LEU A 8 -3.86 -12.96 5.92
N ARG A 9 -3.73 -14.12 6.58
CA ARG A 9 -4.15 -14.33 7.97
C ARG A 9 -3.43 -13.37 8.91
N ALA A 10 -2.12 -13.24 8.79
CA ALA A 10 -1.33 -12.33 9.62
C ALA A 10 -1.77 -10.86 9.46
N ARG A 11 -1.97 -10.41 8.21
CA ARG A 11 -2.43 -9.05 7.91
C ARG A 11 -3.84 -8.77 8.41
N LEU A 12 -4.76 -9.73 8.25
CA LEU A 12 -6.12 -9.60 8.75
C LEU A 12 -6.14 -9.57 10.28
N ALA A 13 -5.31 -10.38 10.94
CA ALA A 13 -5.15 -10.35 12.39
C ALA A 13 -4.67 -9.00 12.89
N GLU A 14 -3.63 -8.41 12.27
CA GLU A 14 -3.11 -7.09 12.63
C GLU A 14 -4.19 -6.01 12.48
N LYS A 15 -4.94 -6.03 11.37
CA LYS A 15 -6.06 -5.11 11.13
C LYS A 15 -7.15 -5.24 12.19
N MET A 16 -7.58 -6.47 12.49
CA MET A 16 -8.64 -6.72 13.48
C MET A 16 -8.19 -6.28 14.88
N ALA A 17 -6.97 -6.64 15.28
CA ALA A 17 -6.41 -6.25 16.57
C ALA A 17 -6.24 -4.74 16.69
N GLY A 18 -5.77 -4.07 15.63
CA GLY A 18 -5.66 -2.61 15.57
C GLY A 18 -7.01 -1.92 15.68
N GLU A 19 -8.02 -2.36 14.93
CA GLU A 19 -9.36 -1.77 14.96
C GLU A 19 -10.03 -1.95 16.34
N ILE A 20 -9.85 -3.10 16.99
CA ILE A 20 -10.37 -3.34 18.34
C ILE A 20 -9.67 -2.45 19.37
N THR A 21 -8.34 -2.33 19.28
CA THR A 21 -7.52 -1.60 20.27
C THR A 21 -7.70 -0.09 20.17
N LEU A 22 -7.87 0.44 18.95
CA LEU A 22 -8.01 1.87 18.70
C LEU A 22 -9.47 2.37 18.76
N SER A 23 -10.45 1.45 18.88
CA SER A 23 -11.87 1.82 18.96
C SER A 23 -12.22 2.47 20.30
N GLU A 24 -13.05 3.51 20.25
CA GLU A 24 -13.69 4.09 21.45
C GLU A 24 -14.61 3.08 22.15
N ASN A 25 -15.16 2.12 21.39
CA ASN A 25 -16.02 1.04 21.89
C ASN A 25 -15.49 -0.33 21.45
N PRO A 26 -14.44 -0.88 22.09
CA PRO A 26 -13.83 -2.16 21.71
C PRO A 26 -14.82 -3.32 21.70
N GLY A 27 -15.79 -3.33 22.62
CA GLY A 27 -16.84 -4.35 22.70
C GLY A 27 -17.73 -4.41 21.47
N GLU A 28 -18.14 -3.25 20.94
CA GLU A 28 -18.92 -3.17 19.71
C GLU A 28 -18.09 -3.60 18.50
N THR A 29 -16.81 -3.24 18.47
CA THR A 29 -15.89 -3.67 17.41
C THR A 29 -15.69 -5.18 17.42
N ILE A 30 -15.52 -5.81 18.58
CA ILE A 30 -15.46 -7.28 18.72
C ILE A 30 -16.75 -7.92 18.18
N LYS A 31 -17.91 -7.39 18.58
CA LYS A 31 -19.22 -7.87 18.12
C LYS A 31 -19.39 -7.74 16.61
N LYS A 32 -18.94 -6.63 16.03
CA LYS A 32 -18.94 -6.38 14.58
C LYS A 32 -18.12 -7.45 13.86
N TRP A 33 -16.87 -7.67 14.28
CA TRP A 33 -16.00 -8.69 13.69
C TRP A 33 -16.55 -10.10 13.85
N ARG A 34 -17.03 -10.48 15.04
CA ARG A 34 -17.64 -11.79 15.23
C ARG A 34 -18.83 -12.01 14.28
N LYS A 35 -19.70 -11.01 14.12
CA LYS A 35 -20.85 -11.09 13.22
C LYS A 35 -20.46 -11.13 11.75
N SER A 36 -19.45 -10.37 11.31
CA SER A 36 -19.00 -10.41 9.91
C SER A 36 -18.40 -11.75 9.53
N PHE A 37 -17.79 -12.44 10.50
CA PHE A 37 -17.33 -13.82 10.39
C PHE A 37 -18.45 -14.86 10.58
N GLU A 38 -19.69 -14.44 10.85
CA GLU A 38 -20.85 -15.31 11.08
C GLU A 38 -20.67 -16.31 12.25
N ILE A 39 -19.80 -15.99 13.20
CA ILE A 39 -19.49 -16.84 14.35
C ILE A 39 -20.47 -16.55 15.50
N SER A 40 -20.98 -17.59 16.17
CA SER A 40 -21.85 -17.39 17.33
C SER A 40 -21.05 -17.01 18.58
N GLN A 41 -21.68 -16.39 19.59
CA GLN A 41 -21.02 -16.12 20.87
C GLN A 41 -20.57 -17.42 21.57
N ILE A 42 -21.30 -18.52 21.35
CA ILE A 42 -21.01 -19.82 21.94
C ILE A 42 -19.75 -20.41 21.31
N ASP A 43 -19.64 -20.36 19.98
CA ASP A 43 -18.48 -20.91 19.26
C ASP A 43 -17.20 -20.14 19.60
N LEU A 44 -17.29 -18.81 19.65
CA LEU A 44 -16.16 -17.97 20.06
C LEU A 44 -15.75 -18.27 21.51
N ALA A 45 -16.72 -18.37 22.42
CA ALA A 45 -16.45 -18.66 23.83
C ALA A 45 -15.79 -20.02 24.03
N ASN A 46 -16.30 -21.05 23.35
CA ASN A 46 -15.72 -22.39 23.34
C ASN A 46 -14.29 -22.38 22.81
N SER A 47 -14.05 -21.65 21.71
CA SER A 47 -12.72 -21.58 21.11
C SER A 47 -11.69 -20.87 21.99
N ILE A 48 -12.08 -19.85 22.75
CA ILE A 48 -11.20 -19.17 23.71
C ILE A 48 -11.33 -19.72 25.14
N GLY A 49 -12.00 -20.85 25.35
CA GLY A 49 -12.08 -21.53 26.66
C GLY A 49 -12.72 -20.69 27.77
N VAL A 50 -13.75 -19.90 27.46
CA VAL A 50 -14.52 -19.10 28.44
C VAL A 50 -16.01 -19.41 28.32
N SER A 51 -16.82 -18.94 29.27
CA SER A 51 -18.28 -19.07 29.15
C SER A 51 -18.86 -18.06 28.14
N PRO A 52 -19.97 -18.38 27.45
CA PRO A 52 -20.64 -17.44 26.53
C PRO A 52 -21.01 -16.10 27.17
N SER A 53 -21.28 -16.08 28.48
CA SER A 53 -21.52 -14.86 29.25
C SER A 53 -20.33 -13.90 29.24
N VAL A 54 -19.09 -14.41 29.25
CA VAL A 54 -17.87 -13.57 29.22
C VAL A 54 -17.74 -12.87 27.87
N VAL A 55 -18.02 -13.56 26.76
CA VAL A 55 -18.05 -12.94 25.43
C VAL A 55 -19.14 -11.87 25.36
N SER A 56 -20.33 -12.16 25.89
CA SER A 56 -21.43 -11.20 25.98
C SER A 56 -21.07 -9.96 26.82
N ASP A 57 -20.32 -10.13 27.92
CA ASP A 57 -19.83 -9.03 28.76
C ASP A 57 -18.85 -8.10 28.03
N TYR A 58 -17.98 -8.67 27.18
CA TYR A 58 -17.12 -7.86 26.31
C TYR A 58 -17.94 -7.13 25.26
N GLU A 59 -18.83 -7.83 24.54
CA GLU A 59 -19.62 -7.24 23.45
C GLU A 59 -20.64 -6.20 23.89
N SER A 60 -21.09 -6.26 25.15
CA SER A 60 -22.01 -5.28 25.74
C SER A 60 -21.32 -4.08 26.37
N GLY A 61 -19.98 -4.03 26.35
CA GLY A 61 -19.22 -2.94 26.96
C GLY A 61 -19.22 -2.94 28.49
N ARG A 62 -19.76 -4.00 29.14
CA ARG A 62 -19.63 -4.18 30.60
C ARG A 62 -18.17 -4.27 31.03
N ARG A 63 -17.30 -4.77 30.14
CA ARG A 63 -15.83 -4.72 30.28
C ARG A 63 -15.27 -3.66 29.33
N LYS A 64 -15.00 -2.47 29.86
CA LYS A 64 -14.65 -1.27 29.08
C LYS A 64 -13.35 -1.35 28.29
N SER A 65 -12.41 -2.22 28.68
CA SER A 65 -11.11 -2.33 28.00
C SER A 65 -10.61 -3.78 28.03
N PRO A 66 -10.77 -4.54 26.92
CA PRO A 66 -10.13 -5.84 26.80
C PRO A 66 -8.60 -5.68 26.78
N GLY A 67 -7.89 -6.47 27.59
CA GLY A 67 -6.43 -6.51 27.54
C GLY A 67 -5.90 -7.10 26.22
N THR A 68 -4.67 -6.77 25.85
CA THR A 68 -4.03 -7.23 24.59
C THR A 68 -4.05 -8.75 24.43
N THR A 69 -3.89 -9.50 25.53
CA THR A 69 -3.97 -10.97 25.53
C THR A 69 -5.35 -11.49 25.12
N ILE A 70 -6.44 -10.88 25.62
CA ILE A 70 -7.79 -11.32 25.26
C ILE A 70 -8.14 -10.91 23.83
N ILE A 71 -7.68 -9.73 23.37
CA ILE A 71 -7.83 -9.30 21.98
C ILE A 71 -7.17 -10.30 21.04
N SER A 72 -5.92 -10.67 21.31
CA SER A 72 -5.17 -11.64 20.50
C SER A 72 -5.91 -12.98 20.42
N ARG A 73 -6.37 -13.50 21.57
CA ARG A 73 -7.14 -14.76 21.62
C ARG A 73 -8.45 -14.70 20.85
N ILE A 74 -9.17 -13.58 20.91
CA ILE A 74 -10.42 -13.40 20.16
C ILE A 74 -10.13 -13.38 18.66
N VAL A 75 -9.14 -12.59 18.23
CA VAL A 75 -8.78 -12.47 16.81
C VAL A 75 -8.32 -13.81 16.25
N GLU A 76 -7.43 -14.52 16.95
CA GLU A 76 -6.98 -15.85 16.57
C GLU A 76 -8.15 -16.84 16.49
N ALA A 77 -9.03 -16.86 17.50
CA ALA A 77 -10.19 -17.74 17.49
C ALA A 77 -11.15 -17.48 16.32
N LEU A 78 -11.39 -16.21 15.96
CA LEU A 78 -12.24 -15.87 14.81
C LEU A 78 -11.63 -16.39 13.50
N LEU A 79 -10.31 -16.23 13.32
CA LEU A 79 -9.61 -16.71 12.14
C LEU A 79 -9.56 -18.24 12.09
N ASP A 80 -9.24 -18.90 13.19
CA ASP A 80 -9.17 -20.36 13.27
C ASP A 80 -10.53 -21.03 13.01
N LEU A 81 -11.63 -20.41 13.47
CA LEU A 81 -12.99 -20.89 13.22
C LEU A 81 -13.38 -20.74 11.74
N ASP A 82 -12.99 -19.65 11.06
CA ASP A 82 -13.19 -19.50 9.62
C ASP A 82 -12.33 -20.48 8.82
N GLU A 83 -11.08 -20.69 9.22
CA GLU A 83 -10.17 -21.67 8.58
C GLU A 83 -10.77 -23.07 8.61
N LYS A 84 -11.30 -23.49 9.77
CA LYS A 84 -12.02 -24.77 9.92
C LYS A 84 -13.28 -24.86 9.07
N ALA A 85 -13.91 -23.74 8.77
CA ALA A 85 -15.11 -23.64 7.95
C ALA A 85 -14.81 -23.49 6.44
N GLY A 86 -13.54 -23.55 6.01
CA GLY A 86 -13.16 -23.47 4.60
C GLY A 86 -12.54 -22.12 4.17
N SER A 87 -12.23 -21.24 5.12
CA SER A 87 -11.58 -19.94 4.91
C SER A 87 -12.38 -18.98 4.02
N HIS A 88 -13.71 -19.10 4.00
CA HIS A 88 -14.57 -18.33 3.10
C HIS A 88 -14.49 -16.82 3.38
N LYS A 89 -14.42 -16.43 4.66
CA LYS A 89 -14.37 -15.01 5.04
C LYS A 89 -12.96 -14.46 4.87
N ILE A 90 -11.92 -15.19 5.25
CA ILE A 90 -10.52 -14.85 4.98
C ILE A 90 -10.31 -14.61 3.48
N ARG A 91 -10.81 -15.49 2.61
CA ARG A 91 -10.75 -15.34 1.14
C ARG A 91 -11.68 -14.25 0.58
N ALA A 92 -12.83 -13.97 1.19
CA ALA A 92 -13.65 -12.82 0.78
C ALA A 92 -12.95 -11.49 1.12
N TYR A 93 -12.28 -11.43 2.27
CA TYR A 93 -11.39 -10.33 2.62
C TYR A 93 -10.17 -10.28 1.72
N GLU A 94 -9.66 -11.44 1.25
CA GLU A 94 -8.67 -11.50 0.19
C GLU A 94 -9.18 -10.74 -1.04
N THR A 95 -10.38 -11.00 -1.59
CA THR A 95 -10.87 -10.23 -2.74
C THR A 95 -11.01 -8.73 -2.43
N MET A 96 -11.51 -8.32 -1.26
CA MET A 96 -11.63 -6.89 -0.91
C MET A 96 -10.29 -6.20 -0.62
N LEU A 97 -9.29 -6.94 -0.17
CA LEU A 97 -7.92 -6.45 0.06
C LEU A 97 -7.12 -6.51 -1.24
N ILE A 98 -7.20 -7.60 -2.01
CA ILE A 98 -6.55 -7.82 -3.31
C ILE A 98 -7.14 -6.93 -4.40
N GLU A 99 -8.43 -6.60 -4.41
CA GLU A 99 -8.97 -5.54 -5.29
C GLU A 99 -8.30 -4.19 -5.02
N ARG A 100 -7.68 -4.01 -3.84
CA ARG A 100 -6.75 -2.89 -3.57
C ARG A 100 -5.27 -3.23 -3.79
N TYR A 101 -4.83 -4.50 -3.80
CA TYR A 101 -3.40 -4.87 -3.76
C TYR A 101 -2.84 -5.58 -5.00
N ASN A 102 -3.66 -6.18 -5.87
CA ASN A 102 -3.26 -6.51 -7.26
C ASN A 102 -3.64 -5.35 -8.19
N SER A 103 -3.40 -4.12 -7.76
CA SER A 103 -3.60 -3.00 -8.66
C SER A 103 -2.53 -3.14 -9.75
N SER A 104 -2.96 -3.50 -10.96
CA SER A 104 -2.22 -3.29 -12.22
C SER A 104 -1.58 -1.89 -12.34
N VAL A 105 -1.95 -1.00 -11.42
CA VAL A 105 -1.41 0.32 -11.13
C VAL A 105 0.01 0.33 -10.56
N ILE A 106 0.34 -0.41 -9.50
CA ILE A 106 1.69 -0.37 -8.89
C ILE A 106 2.44 -1.62 -9.36
N LEU A 107 3.38 -1.42 -10.29
CA LEU A 107 4.14 -2.50 -10.89
C LEU A 107 5.25 -3.00 -9.97
N ASP A 108 5.88 -2.08 -9.22
CA ASP A 108 6.91 -2.41 -8.22
C ASP A 108 7.06 -1.26 -7.23
N ILE A 109 7.38 -1.56 -5.99
CA ILE A 109 7.66 -0.57 -4.94
C ILE A 109 8.78 -1.10 -4.06
N HIS A 110 9.76 -0.24 -3.76
CA HIS A 110 10.91 -0.65 -2.98
C HIS A 110 11.44 0.51 -2.12
N GLU A 111 11.86 0.17 -0.91
CA GLU A 111 12.46 1.08 0.06
C GLU A 111 13.94 0.73 0.21
N TYR A 112 14.82 1.70 -0.01
CA TYR A 112 16.25 1.55 0.17
C TYR A 112 16.64 1.62 1.65
N ARG A 113 17.67 0.86 2.04
CA ARG A 113 18.19 0.85 3.42
C ARG A 113 18.89 2.15 3.81
N SER A 114 19.41 2.88 2.82
CA SER A 114 20.09 4.15 3.00
C SER A 114 19.75 5.09 1.84
N PRO A 115 19.80 6.42 2.04
CA PRO A 115 19.55 7.37 0.96
C PRO A 115 20.46 7.13 -0.23
N VAL A 116 19.86 7.01 -1.42
CA VAL A 116 20.54 6.81 -2.70
C VAL A 116 20.61 8.16 -3.41
N PRO A 117 21.80 8.64 -3.83
CA PRO A 117 21.92 9.84 -4.64
C PRO A 117 21.17 9.71 -5.97
N LEU A 118 20.43 10.75 -6.35
CA LEU A 118 19.68 10.78 -7.62
C LEU A 118 20.59 10.62 -8.84
N SER A 119 21.85 11.06 -8.74
CA SER A 119 22.88 10.86 -9.77
C SER A 119 23.31 9.40 -9.96
N ALA A 120 23.19 8.55 -8.95
CA ALA A 120 23.41 7.11 -9.08
C ALA A 120 22.17 6.43 -9.66
N PHE A 121 20.99 6.81 -9.16
CA PHE A 121 19.71 6.32 -9.65
C PHE A 121 19.52 6.57 -11.14
N GLU A 122 19.72 7.80 -11.62
CA GLU A 122 19.53 8.14 -13.05
C GLU A 122 20.46 7.35 -13.98
N LYS A 123 21.70 7.08 -13.54
CA LYS A 123 22.66 6.29 -14.33
C LYS A 123 22.23 4.85 -14.43
N MET A 124 21.68 4.30 -13.35
CA MET A 124 21.21 2.91 -13.31
C MET A 124 20.09 2.68 -14.30
N ILE A 125 19.17 3.63 -14.43
CA ILE A 125 18.02 3.53 -15.35
C ILE A 125 18.28 4.15 -16.72
N GLY A 126 19.52 4.62 -17.00
CA GLY A 126 19.86 5.29 -18.24
C GLY A 126 18.97 6.48 -18.54
N ALA A 127 18.73 7.34 -17.55
CA ALA A 127 17.77 8.43 -17.67
C ALA A 127 18.35 9.72 -18.26
N ASP A 128 17.53 10.40 -19.05
CA ASP A 128 17.78 11.75 -19.55
C ASP A 128 17.17 12.79 -18.62
N ARG A 129 18.00 13.73 -18.15
CA ARG A 129 17.55 14.83 -17.29
C ARG A 129 16.75 15.85 -18.10
N ILE A 130 15.54 16.17 -17.65
CA ILE A 130 14.64 17.12 -18.35
C ILE A 130 14.63 18.47 -17.64
N SER A 131 14.42 18.47 -16.32
CA SER A 131 14.38 19.70 -15.52
C SER A 131 14.56 19.44 -14.03
N GLY A 132 14.82 20.49 -13.25
CA GLY A 132 14.93 20.43 -11.79
C GLY A 132 16.34 20.16 -11.27
N ASN A 133 16.49 20.13 -9.94
CA ASN A 133 17.78 19.95 -9.26
C ASN A 133 18.00 18.50 -8.82
N PHE A 134 18.97 17.83 -9.44
CA PHE A 134 19.33 16.44 -9.19
C PHE A 134 20.29 16.23 -8.00
N ASP A 135 20.75 17.31 -7.35
CA ASP A 135 21.55 17.24 -6.13
C ASP A 135 20.67 16.93 -4.91
N ARG A 136 20.14 15.71 -4.90
CA ARG A 136 19.19 15.17 -3.93
C ARG A 136 19.42 13.68 -3.76
N SER A 137 18.82 13.11 -2.72
CA SER A 137 18.79 11.66 -2.50
C SER A 137 17.35 11.17 -2.42
N ILE A 138 17.17 9.88 -2.68
CA ILE A 138 15.89 9.18 -2.56
C ILE A 138 16.05 7.97 -1.63
N ASN A 139 14.99 7.64 -0.92
CA ASN A 139 14.89 6.51 0.01
C ASN A 139 14.13 5.34 -0.60
N GLY A 140 13.72 5.43 -1.86
CA GLY A 140 13.00 4.36 -2.55
C GLY A 140 12.49 4.78 -3.91
N TYR A 141 11.71 3.90 -4.53
CA TYR A 141 10.99 4.19 -5.75
C TYR A 141 9.64 3.46 -5.80
N THR A 142 8.76 3.96 -6.66
CA THR A 142 7.50 3.30 -7.02
C THR A 142 7.32 3.36 -8.53
N ILE A 143 7.10 2.22 -9.17
CA ILE A 143 6.76 2.10 -10.59
C ILE A 143 5.25 1.98 -10.73
N VAL A 144 4.68 2.86 -11.55
CA VAL A 144 3.24 3.09 -11.66
C VAL A 144 2.80 2.99 -13.11
N ASP A 145 1.83 2.14 -13.41
CA ASP A 145 1.09 2.18 -14.66
C ASP A 145 0.09 3.36 -14.61
N SER A 146 0.38 4.41 -15.38
CA SER A 146 -0.39 5.64 -15.35
C SER A 146 -1.81 5.48 -15.86
N LEU A 147 -2.04 4.62 -16.87
CA LEU A 147 -3.37 4.42 -17.43
C LEU A 147 -4.25 3.70 -16.41
N ASN A 148 -3.74 2.60 -15.85
CA ASN A 148 -4.46 1.88 -14.82
C ASN A 148 -4.66 2.76 -13.57
N ALA A 149 -3.68 3.59 -13.20
CA ALA A 149 -3.81 4.52 -12.07
C ALA A 149 -5.02 5.44 -12.21
N ILE A 150 -5.22 6.03 -13.39
CA ILE A 150 -6.32 6.96 -13.66
C ILE A 150 -7.68 6.28 -13.57
N PHE A 151 -7.79 5.03 -14.03
CA PHE A 151 -9.06 4.32 -14.06
C PHE A 151 -9.43 3.67 -12.71
N GLN A 152 -8.44 3.25 -11.92
CA GLN A 152 -8.66 2.37 -10.78
C GLN A 152 -8.39 3.05 -9.43
N MET A 153 -7.56 4.09 -9.36
CA MET A 153 -7.24 4.72 -8.08
C MET A 153 -8.24 5.83 -7.73
N SER A 154 -8.75 5.78 -6.50
CA SER A 154 -9.36 6.96 -5.87
C SER A 154 -8.32 7.99 -5.42
N SER A 155 -8.76 9.20 -5.12
CA SER A 155 -7.89 10.29 -4.64
C SER A 155 -7.12 9.94 -3.36
N GLY A 156 -7.73 9.20 -2.44
CA GLY A 156 -7.08 8.73 -1.22
C GLY A 156 -6.06 7.61 -1.47
N GLU A 157 -6.26 6.81 -2.51
CA GLU A 157 -5.35 5.72 -2.84
C GLU A 157 -4.09 6.19 -3.55
N PHE A 158 -4.12 7.36 -4.20
CA PHE A 158 -2.93 7.96 -4.80
C PHE A 158 -1.78 8.14 -3.80
N TYR A 159 -2.10 8.37 -2.52
CA TYR A 159 -1.07 8.47 -1.48
C TYR A 159 -0.27 7.18 -1.26
N ARG A 160 -0.79 6.02 -1.68
CA ARG A 160 -0.07 4.74 -1.62
C ARG A 160 1.17 4.72 -2.49
N LEU A 161 1.23 5.58 -3.52
CA LEU A 161 2.41 5.71 -4.36
C LEU A 161 3.66 6.16 -3.57
N TYR A 162 3.46 6.82 -2.43
CA TYR A 162 4.54 7.31 -1.57
C TYR A 162 5.06 6.31 -0.54
N GLY A 163 4.57 5.05 -0.53
CA GLY A 163 5.04 4.00 0.38
C GLY A 163 5.25 4.50 1.82
N TRP A 164 6.46 4.36 2.35
CA TRP A 164 6.83 4.86 3.69
C TRP A 164 7.33 6.31 3.73
N SER A 165 7.69 6.91 2.60
CA SER A 165 8.28 8.25 2.54
C SER A 165 8.09 8.91 1.17
N THR A 166 7.80 10.22 1.17
CA THR A 166 7.74 11.04 -0.05
C THR A 166 9.10 11.29 -0.68
N GLU A 167 10.19 11.06 0.06
CA GLU A 167 11.56 11.14 -0.44
C GLU A 167 11.88 9.94 -1.35
N ARG A 168 11.15 9.80 -2.46
CA ARG A 168 11.28 8.69 -3.41
C ARG A 168 11.14 9.16 -4.85
N ALA A 169 11.57 8.32 -5.79
CA ALA A 169 11.27 8.50 -7.21
C ALA A 169 9.91 7.87 -7.56
N LEU A 170 9.03 8.61 -8.24
CA LEU A 170 7.84 8.05 -8.88
C LEU A 170 8.09 7.85 -10.37
N ILE A 171 7.98 6.61 -10.84
CA ILE A 171 8.21 6.21 -12.22
C ILE A 171 6.86 5.93 -12.87
N PHE A 172 6.45 6.76 -13.81
CA PHE A 172 5.18 6.64 -14.51
C PHE A 172 5.37 5.97 -15.87
N CYS A 173 4.90 4.73 -15.98
CA CYS A 173 4.83 3.93 -17.20
C CYS A 173 3.51 4.15 -17.95
N ASN A 174 3.44 3.65 -19.19
CA ASN A 174 2.26 3.78 -20.06
C ASN A 174 1.77 5.23 -20.22
N VAL A 175 2.72 6.16 -20.30
CA VAL A 175 2.47 7.59 -20.48
C VAL A 175 2.54 8.00 -21.96
N SER A 176 1.66 8.90 -22.39
CA SER A 176 1.63 9.39 -23.78
C SER A 176 2.50 10.63 -24.01
N THR A 177 2.32 11.65 -23.17
CA THR A 177 3.11 12.91 -23.21
C THR A 177 3.58 13.36 -21.83
N GLY A 178 3.23 12.60 -20.77
CA GLY A 178 3.53 12.93 -19.38
C GLY A 178 2.63 14.00 -18.76
N ARG A 179 1.74 14.66 -19.53
CA ARG A 179 0.86 15.72 -18.98
C ARG A 179 -0.04 15.21 -17.85
N SER A 180 -0.66 14.04 -18.02
CA SER A 180 -1.63 13.49 -17.06
C SER A 180 -1.03 13.22 -15.66
N PRO A 181 0.05 12.42 -15.50
CA PRO A 181 0.64 12.19 -14.19
C PRO A 181 1.15 13.49 -13.55
N MET A 182 1.65 14.42 -14.36
CA MET A 182 2.14 15.71 -13.87
C MET A 182 1.01 16.60 -13.34
N VAL A 183 -0.14 16.63 -14.02
CA VAL A 183 -1.34 17.34 -13.52
C VAL A 183 -1.83 16.71 -12.21
N ALA A 184 -1.81 15.38 -12.09
CA ALA A 184 -2.15 14.71 -10.83
C ALA A 184 -1.19 15.14 -9.71
N LEU A 185 0.12 15.13 -9.96
CA LEU A 185 1.11 15.60 -8.99
C LEU A 185 0.92 17.08 -8.63
N ARG A 186 0.53 17.95 -9.58
CA ARG A 186 0.27 19.38 -9.31
C ARG A 186 -0.81 19.57 -8.26
N VAL A 187 -1.89 18.79 -8.30
CA VAL A 187 -3.02 18.95 -7.37
C VAL A 187 -2.85 18.21 -6.04
N THR A 188 -1.84 17.35 -5.92
CA THR A 188 -1.55 16.65 -4.66
C THR A 188 -0.79 17.53 -3.66
N THR A 189 -0.98 17.26 -2.37
CA THR A 189 -0.28 17.97 -1.28
C THR A 189 1.15 17.48 -1.11
N LEU A 190 1.35 16.16 -1.18
CA LEU A 190 2.67 15.52 -1.11
C LEU A 190 3.35 15.60 -2.48
N LYS A 191 4.65 15.85 -2.49
CA LYS A 191 5.47 15.89 -3.72
C LYS A 191 6.58 14.84 -3.62
N PRO A 192 6.87 14.10 -4.70
CA PRO A 192 7.97 13.14 -4.71
C PRO A 192 9.32 13.86 -4.77
N ALA A 193 10.37 13.17 -4.36
CA ALA A 193 11.74 13.67 -4.51
C ALA A 193 12.22 13.70 -5.96
N ALA A 194 11.66 12.85 -6.83
CA ALA A 194 11.89 12.88 -8.28
C ALA A 194 10.76 12.19 -9.06
N VAL A 195 10.65 12.52 -10.35
CA VAL A 195 9.69 11.92 -11.28
C VAL A 195 10.40 11.42 -12.53
N VAL A 196 10.08 10.19 -12.92
CA VAL A 196 10.53 9.56 -14.18
C VAL A 196 9.32 9.34 -15.08
N LEU A 197 9.36 9.83 -16.31
CA LEU A 197 8.40 9.48 -17.35
C LEU A 197 9.00 8.37 -18.20
N HIS A 198 8.49 7.15 -18.02
CA HIS A 198 9.02 5.96 -18.67
C HIS A 198 8.44 5.76 -20.07
N GLY A 199 9.27 5.32 -21.02
CA GLY A 199 8.88 5.05 -22.41
C GLY A 199 8.70 6.29 -23.28
N LEU A 200 9.12 7.47 -22.80
CA LEU A 200 9.09 8.73 -23.55
C LEU A 200 10.48 9.26 -23.81
N GLU A 201 10.69 9.72 -25.04
CA GLU A 201 11.85 10.52 -25.41
C GLU A 201 11.67 11.98 -24.93
N PRO A 202 12.75 12.70 -24.57
CA PRO A 202 12.73 14.09 -24.08
C PRO A 202 11.91 15.08 -24.92
N GLU A 203 11.88 14.88 -26.25
CA GLU A 203 11.18 15.74 -27.22
C GLU A 203 9.67 15.51 -27.21
N ARG A 204 9.22 14.33 -26.79
CA ARG A 204 7.79 13.96 -26.74
C ARG A 204 7.09 14.44 -25.48
N ILE A 205 7.84 14.95 -24.50
CA ILE A 205 7.29 15.46 -23.26
C ILE A 205 6.53 16.76 -23.51
N ASP A 206 5.31 16.81 -22.99
CA ASP A 206 4.47 17.97 -23.07
C ASP A 206 5.11 19.22 -22.41
N PRO A 207 5.05 20.41 -23.03
CA PRO A 207 5.55 21.63 -22.41
C PRO A 207 4.90 21.94 -21.05
N VAL A 208 3.63 21.57 -20.86
CA VAL A 208 2.93 21.75 -19.58
C VAL A 208 3.54 20.85 -18.50
N ALA A 209 3.92 19.62 -18.82
CA ALA A 209 4.60 18.73 -17.89
C ALA A 209 5.91 19.33 -17.39
N LYS A 210 6.76 19.83 -18.31
CA LYS A 210 8.03 20.50 -17.95
C LYS A 210 7.79 21.72 -17.05
N LYS A 211 6.76 22.52 -17.35
CA LYS A 211 6.39 23.69 -16.55
C LYS A 211 5.90 23.32 -15.15
N ILE A 212 5.13 22.24 -15.01
CA ILE A 212 4.70 21.74 -13.70
C ILE A 212 5.90 21.32 -12.85
N ALA A 213 6.84 20.55 -13.42
CA ALA A 213 8.05 20.14 -12.72
C ALA A 213 8.84 21.35 -12.18
N ALA A 214 8.96 22.41 -12.99
CA ALA A 214 9.63 23.63 -12.60
C ALA A 214 8.89 24.37 -11.46
N ILE A 215 7.56 24.47 -11.52
CA ILE A 215 6.75 25.12 -10.47
C ILE A 215 6.85 24.36 -9.14
N GLU A 216 6.76 23.04 -9.19
CA GLU A 216 6.79 22.18 -8.00
C GLU A 216 8.21 21.87 -7.52
N SER A 217 9.23 22.28 -8.27
CA SER A 217 10.64 22.13 -7.91
C SER A 217 11.07 20.68 -7.64
N PHE A 218 10.50 19.71 -8.36
CA PHE A 218 11.00 18.32 -8.37
C PHE A 218 11.77 18.02 -9.67
N PRO A 219 12.84 17.21 -9.60
CA PRO A 219 13.53 16.68 -10.78
C PRO A 219 12.60 15.87 -11.66
N LEU A 220 12.62 16.16 -12.95
CA LEU A 220 11.94 15.41 -14.00
C LEU A 220 12.98 14.79 -14.92
N MET A 221 12.85 13.50 -15.18
CA MET A 221 13.68 12.76 -16.13
C MET A 221 12.86 11.79 -16.97
N THR A 222 13.44 11.26 -18.03
CA THR A 222 12.86 10.19 -18.85
C THR A 222 13.78 8.99 -18.90
N SER A 223 13.21 7.81 -19.14
CA SER A 223 13.99 6.60 -19.46
C SER A 223 13.17 5.70 -20.38
N THR A 224 13.86 5.07 -21.35
CA THR A 224 13.27 4.10 -22.28
C THR A 224 13.75 2.67 -22.02
N MET A 225 14.45 2.43 -20.91
CA MET A 225 14.86 1.10 -20.45
C MET A 225 13.65 0.18 -20.31
N ASP A 226 13.76 -1.10 -20.69
CA ASP A 226 12.68 -2.07 -20.49
C ASP A 226 12.26 -2.14 -19.00
N ILE A 227 10.95 -2.27 -18.74
CA ILE A 227 10.42 -2.23 -17.37
C ILE A 227 10.98 -3.38 -16.52
N SER A 228 11.07 -4.60 -17.09
CA SER A 228 11.57 -5.76 -16.35
C SER A 228 13.05 -5.58 -16.01
N GLN A 229 13.82 -5.03 -16.96
CA GLN A 229 15.22 -4.66 -16.73
C GLN A 229 15.36 -3.57 -15.66
N MET A 230 14.53 -2.53 -15.72
CA MET A 230 14.53 -1.43 -14.76
C MET A 230 14.24 -1.93 -13.34
N ILE A 231 13.23 -2.79 -13.16
CA ILE A 231 12.91 -3.39 -11.85
C ILE A 231 14.12 -4.13 -11.28
N ASN A 232 14.77 -4.96 -12.10
CA ASN A 232 15.94 -5.72 -11.65
C ASN A 232 17.12 -4.81 -11.30
N ALA A 233 17.37 -3.79 -12.13
CA ALA A 233 18.47 -2.84 -11.91
C ALA A 233 18.26 -2.01 -10.63
N LEU A 234 17.03 -1.57 -10.37
CA LEU A 234 16.70 -0.78 -9.19
C LEU A 234 16.71 -1.59 -7.90
N LYS A 235 16.29 -2.85 -7.92
CA LYS A 235 16.40 -3.76 -6.76
C LYS A 235 17.85 -4.04 -6.37
N GLY A 236 18.76 -4.09 -7.35
CA GLY A 236 20.19 -4.29 -7.11
C GLY A 236 20.93 -3.04 -6.60
N LEU A 237 20.27 -1.89 -6.50
CA LEU A 237 20.93 -0.62 -6.21
C LEU A 237 21.40 -0.49 -4.74
N THR A 238 20.97 -1.37 -3.83
CA THR A 238 21.37 -1.36 -2.40
C THR A 238 20.94 -2.65 -1.67
N GLU A 239 21.37 -3.83 -2.15
CA GLU A 239 21.61 -4.94 -1.19
C GLU A 239 22.71 -4.56 -0.19
#